data_AF-A0AAW6ZD01-F1
#
_entry.id   AF-A0AAW6ZD01-F1
#
_cell.length_a   1.000
_cell.length_b   1.000
_cell.length_c   1.000
_cell.angle_alpha   90.00
_cell.angle_beta   90.00
_cell.angle_gamma   90.00
#
_symmetry.space_group_name_H-M   'P 1'
#
loop_
_entity.id
_entity.type
_entity.pdbx_description
1 polymer ?
#
loop_
_entity_poly.entity_id
_entity_poly.type
_entity_poly.pdbx_seq_one_letter_code
_entity_poly.pdbx_strand_id
1 'polypeptide(L)'
;MKLSIILPVIAALTLAACGNLSKVSKEGTTDNPVWPDAAKTTFRHDGTQHGTWPNWDNVRQIEAGMNKDQIYELIGRPHFQEGLYGVREWDYLFNYRENGEHKTCQYKILFDKDKNAQSFFWLPEGCGPKKPAPEVVREVIIREVAPAPAARIRQ
;
A
#
# COMPACT_ATOMS: atom_id res chain seq x y z
N MET A 1 -25.58 47.98 41.40
CA MET A 1 -24.67 46.90 40.97
C MET A 1 -25.03 46.52 39.54
N LYS A 2 -24.26 46.97 38.54
CA LYS A 2 -24.41 46.55 37.14
C LYS A 2 -23.22 45.65 36.81
N LEU A 3 -23.49 44.35 36.69
CA LEU A 3 -22.52 43.32 36.42
C LEU A 3 -22.22 43.34 34.91
N SER A 4 -21.14 44.00 34.49
CA SER A 4 -20.67 43.90 33.11
C SER A 4 -19.99 42.55 32.91
N ILE A 5 -20.72 41.63 32.28
CA ILE A 5 -20.22 40.31 31.88
C ILE A 5 -19.27 40.53 30.70
N ILE A 6 -17.97 40.45 30.95
CA ILE A 6 -16.94 40.44 29.91
C ILE A 6 -16.94 39.04 29.29
N LEU A 7 -17.25 38.97 27.99
CA LEU A 7 -17.16 37.76 27.16
C LEU A 7 -15.75 37.13 27.26
N PRO A 8 -15.61 35.82 27.49
CA PRO A 8 -14.34 35.16 27.25
C PRO A 8 -14.19 34.93 25.74
N VAL A 9 -13.21 35.61 25.13
CA VAL A 9 -12.75 35.29 23.78
C VAL A 9 -12.12 33.90 23.83
N ILE A 10 -12.83 32.91 23.32
CA ILE A 10 -12.32 31.56 23.09
C ILE A 10 -11.23 31.68 22.02
N ALA A 11 -9.98 31.72 22.43
CA ALA A 11 -8.85 31.49 21.54
C ALA A 11 -8.86 30.01 21.16
N ALA A 12 -9.57 29.66 20.08
CA ALA A 12 -9.43 28.37 19.43
C ALA A 12 -8.04 28.31 18.79
N LEU A 13 -7.05 27.86 19.57
CA LEU A 13 -5.75 27.47 19.06
C LEU A 13 -5.97 26.37 18.03
N THR A 14 -5.81 26.72 16.75
CA THR A 14 -5.79 25.77 15.65
C THR A 14 -4.58 24.86 15.84
N LEU A 15 -4.74 23.75 16.56
CA LEU A 15 -3.82 22.62 16.47
C LEU A 15 -3.94 22.08 15.06
N ALA A 16 -3.20 22.67 14.13
CA ALA A 16 -2.90 22.05 12.86
C ALA A 16 -2.02 20.84 13.18
N ALA A 17 -2.65 19.71 13.52
CA ALA A 17 -1.98 18.43 13.53
C ALA A 17 -1.50 18.18 12.10
N CYS A 18 -0.24 18.48 11.83
CA CYS A 18 0.40 18.22 10.54
C CYS A 18 0.22 16.73 10.21
N GLY A 19 -0.56 16.44 9.17
CA GLY A 19 -1.04 15.10 8.89
C GLY A 19 -0.07 14.16 8.18
N ASN A 20 1.24 14.36 8.33
CA ASN A 20 2.28 13.52 7.73
C ASN A 20 3.41 13.33 8.75
N LEU A 21 3.93 12.11 8.87
CA LEU A 21 5.07 11.81 9.72
C LEU A 21 6.38 12.34 9.11
N SER A 22 6.53 12.20 7.80
CA SER A 22 7.63 12.74 7.01
C SER A 22 7.33 14.15 6.51
N LYS A 23 8.39 14.92 6.24
CA LYS A 23 8.25 16.17 5.49
C LYS A 23 8.11 15.86 4.00
N VAL A 24 6.87 15.90 3.51
CA VAL A 24 6.54 15.64 2.09
C VAL A 24 6.53 16.94 1.28
N SER A 25 7.28 16.97 0.17
CA SER A 25 7.29 18.07 -0.80
C SER A 25 5.92 18.26 -1.49
N LYS A 26 5.77 19.25 -2.37
CA LYS A 26 4.52 19.39 -3.15
C LYS A 26 4.42 18.34 -4.25
N GLU A 27 5.56 17.84 -4.68
CA GLU A 27 5.77 16.84 -5.72
C GLU A 27 5.67 15.41 -5.18
N GLY A 28 5.33 15.24 -3.89
CA GLY A 28 5.11 13.92 -3.29
C GLY A 28 6.40 13.15 -3.03
N THR A 29 7.48 13.86 -2.72
CA THR A 29 8.82 13.29 -2.48
C THR A 29 9.36 13.68 -1.10
N THR A 30 10.36 12.94 -0.63
CA THR A 30 11.16 13.28 0.56
C THR A 30 12.54 12.63 0.46
N ASP A 31 13.56 13.31 0.98
CA ASP A 31 14.91 12.74 1.08
C ASP A 31 15.11 11.94 2.39
N ASN A 32 14.22 12.15 3.37
CA ASN A 32 14.34 11.58 4.72
C ASN A 32 12.99 10.99 5.15
N PRO A 33 12.61 9.81 4.63
CA PRO A 33 11.37 9.16 5.06
C PRO A 33 11.45 8.79 6.54
N VAL A 34 10.46 9.20 7.32
CA VAL A 34 10.31 8.86 8.73
C VAL A 34 9.29 7.74 8.85
N TRP A 35 9.63 6.68 9.58
CA TRP A 35 8.80 5.48 9.67
C TRP A 35 8.08 5.40 11.01
N PRO A 36 6.78 5.04 11.02
CA PRO A 36 6.09 4.79 12.27
C PRO A 36 6.63 3.51 12.93
N ASP A 37 6.51 3.43 14.25
CA ASP A 37 6.78 2.18 14.97
C ASP A 37 5.80 1.10 14.50
N ALA A 38 6.33 -0.01 13.96
CA ALA A 38 5.53 -1.12 13.45
C ALA A 38 4.52 -1.67 14.47
N ALA A 39 4.82 -1.60 15.77
CA ALA A 39 3.90 -2.04 16.82
C ALA A 39 2.66 -1.14 16.97
N LYS A 40 2.70 0.09 16.45
CA LYS A 40 1.61 1.07 16.55
C LYS A 40 0.62 1.03 15.39
N THR A 41 0.74 0.05 14.49
CA THR A 41 -0.24 -0.15 13.42
C THR A 41 -1.65 -0.21 13.99
N THR A 42 -2.66 0.23 13.24
CA THR A 42 -4.09 0.11 13.58
C THR A 42 -4.67 -1.24 13.12
N PHE A 43 -3.94 -1.98 12.29
CA PHE A 43 -4.31 -3.30 11.81
C PHE A 43 -3.84 -4.36 12.81
N ARG A 44 -4.40 -4.31 14.02
CA ARG A 44 -4.03 -5.14 15.18
C ARG A 44 -5.18 -5.35 16.17
N HIS A 45 -6.40 -5.53 15.66
CA HIS A 45 -7.61 -5.46 16.49
C HIS A 45 -7.55 -6.42 17.68
N ASP A 46 -7.36 -7.71 17.39
CA ASP A 46 -7.07 -8.80 18.33
C ASP A 46 -5.97 -9.72 17.76
N GLY A 47 -5.38 -10.56 18.60
CA GLY A 47 -4.29 -11.45 18.23
C GLY A 47 -2.88 -10.87 18.40
N THR A 48 -1.88 -11.64 17.95
CA THR A 48 -0.44 -11.34 18.16
C THR A 48 0.27 -10.85 16.90
N GLN A 49 -0.37 -10.94 15.73
CA GLN A 49 0.19 -10.47 14.47
C GLN A 49 -0.27 -9.04 14.17
N HIS A 50 0.66 -8.24 13.69
CA HIS A 50 0.43 -6.85 13.33
C HIS A 50 0.45 -6.69 11.80
N GLY A 51 -0.39 -5.82 11.25
CA GLY A 51 -0.42 -5.56 9.81
C GLY A 51 -1.28 -6.56 9.04
N THR A 52 -1.09 -6.64 7.73
CA THR A 52 -1.85 -7.53 6.83
C THR A 52 -0.94 -8.54 6.14
N TRP A 53 -1.52 -9.61 5.62
CA TRP A 53 -0.90 -10.45 4.60
C TRP A 53 -1.42 -9.94 3.24
N PRO A 54 -0.64 -9.14 2.49
CA PRO A 54 -1.15 -8.49 1.30
C PRO A 54 -1.27 -9.49 0.13
N ASN A 55 -2.15 -9.16 -0.83
CA ASN A 55 -2.06 -9.74 -2.17
C ASN A 55 -0.94 -9.02 -2.94
N TRP A 56 0.19 -9.70 -3.15
CA TRP A 56 1.34 -9.12 -3.84
C TRP A 56 1.07 -8.74 -5.30
N ASP A 57 0.10 -9.36 -5.97
CA ASP A 57 -0.26 -8.99 -7.34
C ASP A 57 -0.98 -7.63 -7.38
N ASN A 58 -1.76 -7.31 -6.34
CA ASN A 58 -2.35 -5.97 -6.19
C ASN A 58 -1.27 -4.94 -5.85
N VAL A 59 -0.35 -5.28 -4.93
CA VAL A 59 0.75 -4.37 -4.55
C VAL A 59 1.64 -4.05 -5.76
N ARG A 60 1.91 -5.02 -6.64
CA ARG A 60 2.71 -4.83 -7.87
C ARG A 60 2.05 -3.91 -8.90
N GLN A 61 0.73 -3.72 -8.84
CA GLN A 61 0.02 -2.81 -9.75
C GLN A 61 0.15 -1.34 -9.33
N ILE A 62 0.56 -1.05 -8.10
CA ILE A 62 0.68 0.32 -7.61
C ILE A 62 1.82 1.04 -8.34
N GLU A 63 1.50 2.18 -8.96
CA GLU A 63 2.45 3.00 -9.70
C GLU A 63 2.21 4.51 -9.46
N ALA A 64 3.19 5.32 -9.87
CA ALA A 64 3.08 6.77 -9.77
C ALA A 64 1.93 7.29 -10.65
N GLY A 65 1.20 8.29 -10.16
CA GLY A 65 0.02 8.86 -10.81
C GLY A 65 -1.31 8.28 -10.34
N MET A 66 -1.31 7.11 -9.66
CA MET A 66 -2.56 6.57 -9.09
C MET A 66 -3.11 7.48 -8.00
N ASN A 67 -4.42 7.70 -8.00
CA ASN A 67 -5.10 8.41 -6.93
C ASN A 67 -5.31 7.50 -5.70
N LYS A 68 -5.72 8.11 -4.60
CA LYS A 68 -5.94 7.41 -3.32
C LYS A 68 -6.98 6.30 -3.39
N ASP A 69 -8.06 6.49 -4.14
CA ASP A 69 -9.15 5.51 -4.20
C ASP A 69 -8.71 4.27 -4.99
N GLN A 70 -7.95 4.43 -6.07
CA GLN A 70 -7.37 3.32 -6.82
C GLN A 70 -6.46 2.46 -5.93
N ILE A 71 -5.61 3.10 -5.11
CA ILE A 71 -4.74 2.38 -4.18
C ILE A 71 -5.57 1.74 -3.05
N TYR A 72 -6.62 2.40 -2.59
CA TYR A 72 -7.55 1.85 -1.60
C TYR A 72 -8.20 0.55 -2.10
N GLU A 73 -8.61 0.49 -3.36
CA GLU A 73 -9.15 -0.73 -3.97
C GLU A 73 -8.10 -1.85 -4.06
N LEU A 74 -6.82 -1.52 -4.25
CA LEU A 74 -5.75 -2.51 -4.36
C LEU A 74 -5.32 -3.10 -3.01
N ILE A 75 -5.08 -2.25 -2.02
CA ILE A 75 -4.42 -2.64 -0.75
C ILE A 75 -5.12 -2.12 0.51
N GLY A 76 -6.30 -1.51 0.36
CA GLY A 76 -7.10 -1.01 1.46
C GLY A 76 -6.56 0.26 2.10
N ARG A 77 -7.15 0.59 3.26
CA ARG A 77 -6.79 1.77 4.07
C ARG A 77 -5.35 1.71 4.58
N PRO A 78 -4.68 2.86 4.81
CA PRO A 78 -3.38 2.89 5.48
C PRO A 78 -3.45 2.27 6.88
N HIS A 79 -2.34 1.72 7.33
CA HIS A 79 -2.24 0.98 8.58
C HIS A 79 -1.90 1.88 9.78
N PHE A 80 -1.56 3.15 9.59
CA PHE A 80 -1.19 4.07 10.66
C PHE A 80 -2.06 5.33 10.65
N GLN A 81 -2.32 5.90 11.83
CA GLN A 81 -3.04 7.17 11.96
C GLN A 81 -2.05 8.33 11.88
N GLU A 82 -1.97 8.98 10.72
CA GLU A 82 -0.99 10.04 10.52
C GLU A 82 -1.59 11.44 10.39
N GLY A 83 -2.90 11.59 10.55
CA GLY A 83 -3.54 12.89 10.70
C GLY A 83 -4.98 12.94 10.20
N LEU A 84 -5.59 14.11 10.39
CA LEU A 84 -6.99 14.36 10.00
C LEU A 84 -7.12 15.18 8.70
N TYR A 85 -6.12 16.03 8.39
CA TYR A 85 -6.20 16.97 7.27
C TYR A 85 -4.93 16.91 6.42
N GLY A 86 -5.11 17.01 5.09
CA GLY A 86 -4.00 17.21 4.17
C GLY A 86 -3.03 16.04 4.05
N VAL A 87 -3.39 14.83 4.51
CA VAL A 87 -2.55 13.62 4.48
C VAL A 87 -2.03 13.37 3.05
N ARG A 88 -0.72 13.21 2.93
CA ARG A 88 0.08 12.96 1.71
C ARG A 88 1.08 11.83 1.93
N GLU A 89 0.87 11.03 2.96
CA GLU A 89 1.72 9.94 3.37
C GLU A 89 0.80 8.83 3.86
N TRP A 90 0.96 7.64 3.30
CA TRP A 90 0.30 6.43 3.75
C TRP A 90 1.33 5.37 4.06
N ASP A 91 1.22 4.81 5.25
CA ASP A 91 2.09 3.76 5.74
C ASP A 91 1.33 2.45 5.92
N TYR A 92 1.98 1.37 5.53
CA TYR A 92 1.48 0.01 5.61
C TYR A 92 2.50 -0.86 6.33
N LEU A 93 2.00 -1.92 6.97
CA LEU A 93 2.79 -2.98 7.56
C LEU A 93 2.32 -4.29 6.96
N PHE A 94 3.16 -4.90 6.14
CA PHE A 94 2.88 -6.14 5.42
C PHE A 94 3.68 -7.29 6.02
N ASN A 95 3.01 -8.43 6.16
CA ASN A 95 3.59 -9.69 6.55
C ASN A 95 3.96 -10.49 5.31
N TYR A 96 5.09 -11.18 5.35
CA TYR A 96 5.52 -12.07 4.29
C TYR A 96 6.32 -13.24 4.86
N ARG A 97 6.63 -14.21 3.99
CA ARG A 97 7.54 -15.29 4.30
C ARG A 97 8.77 -15.23 3.41
N GLU A 98 9.92 -15.43 4.01
CA GLU A 98 11.18 -15.64 3.30
C GLU A 98 11.86 -16.86 3.92
N ASN A 99 12.18 -17.86 3.10
CA ASN A 99 12.76 -19.12 3.56
C ASN A 99 11.96 -19.83 4.67
N GLY A 100 10.63 -19.66 4.64
CA GLY A 100 9.71 -20.23 5.63
C GLY A 100 9.51 -19.37 6.89
N GLU A 101 10.37 -18.37 7.11
CA GLU A 101 10.30 -17.47 8.28
C GLU A 101 9.31 -16.32 8.05
N HIS A 102 8.55 -15.99 9.09
CA HIS A 102 7.66 -14.83 9.08
C HIS A 102 8.47 -13.56 9.29
N LYS A 103 8.32 -12.61 8.35
CA LYS A 103 8.93 -11.29 8.39
C LYS A 103 7.88 -10.20 8.15
N THR A 104 8.23 -8.97 8.51
CA THR A 104 7.43 -7.78 8.25
C THR A 104 8.15 -6.80 7.34
N CYS A 105 7.37 -6.04 6.59
CA CYS A 105 7.83 -5.08 5.60
C CYS A 105 6.94 -3.84 5.69
N GLN A 106 7.52 -2.70 6.04
CA GLN A 106 6.82 -1.43 5.98
C GLN A 106 6.87 -0.88 4.56
N TYR A 107 5.74 -0.36 4.12
CA TYR A 107 5.57 0.22 2.79
C TYR A 107 4.98 1.61 2.94
N LYS A 108 5.65 2.61 2.37
CA LYS A 108 5.26 4.01 2.45
C LYS A 108 4.98 4.55 1.05
N ILE A 109 3.83 5.20 0.91
CA ILE A 109 3.40 5.89 -0.31
C ILE A 109 3.31 7.38 0.00
N LEU A 110 4.03 8.19 -0.77
CA LEU A 110 3.94 9.64 -0.71
C LEU A 110 3.12 10.17 -1.88
N PHE A 111 2.28 11.16 -1.59
CA PHE A 111 1.38 11.78 -2.53
C PHE A 111 1.76 13.24 -2.78
N ASP A 112 1.57 13.70 -4.01
CA ASP A 112 1.71 15.12 -4.34
C ASP A 112 0.59 15.98 -3.73
N LYS A 113 0.63 17.28 -4.03
CA LYS A 113 -0.40 18.25 -3.61
C LYS A 113 -1.80 17.89 -4.14
N ASP A 114 -1.90 17.20 -5.27
CA ASP A 114 -3.13 16.82 -5.96
C ASP A 114 -3.61 15.41 -5.57
N LYS A 115 -2.90 14.74 -4.64
CA LYS A 115 -3.20 13.41 -4.08
C LYS A 115 -2.97 12.25 -5.04
N ASN A 116 -2.07 12.42 -6.01
CA ASN A 116 -1.55 11.30 -6.80
C ASN A 116 -0.31 10.73 -6.13
N ALA A 117 -0.17 9.41 -6.13
CA ALA A 117 1.02 8.74 -5.59
C ALA A 117 2.24 9.07 -6.45
N GLN A 118 3.40 9.28 -5.83
CA GLN A 118 4.61 9.71 -6.53
C GLN A 118 5.83 8.90 -6.10
N SER A 119 6.03 8.74 -4.78
CA SER A 119 7.20 8.07 -4.24
C SER A 119 6.82 6.87 -3.39
N PHE A 120 7.64 5.83 -3.46
CA PHE A 120 7.39 4.54 -2.83
C PHE A 120 8.64 4.07 -2.11
N PHE A 121 8.50 3.74 -0.83
CA PHE A 121 9.62 3.30 -0.01
C PHE A 121 9.29 1.98 0.67
N TRP A 122 10.35 1.19 0.92
CA TRP A 122 10.27 -0.12 1.54
C TRP A 122 11.26 -0.20 2.70
N LEU A 123 10.82 -0.70 3.85
CA LEU A 123 11.67 -0.93 5.02
C LEU A 123 11.42 -2.33 5.62
N PRO A 124 12.44 -3.20 5.76
CA PRO A 124 13.81 -3.01 5.28
C PRO A 124 13.88 -2.91 3.75
N GLU A 125 14.95 -2.32 3.23
CA GLU A 125 15.13 -2.19 1.78
C GLU A 125 15.05 -3.58 1.10
N GLY A 126 14.31 -3.67 -0.01
CA GLY A 126 14.17 -4.91 -0.77
C GLY A 126 13.13 -5.91 -0.24
N CYS A 127 12.37 -5.60 0.83
CA CYS A 127 11.31 -6.49 1.33
C CYS A 127 10.02 -6.47 0.49
N GLY A 128 9.87 -5.49 -0.41
CA GLY A 128 8.73 -5.36 -1.30
C GLY A 128 8.63 -6.46 -2.37
N PRO A 129 7.60 -6.41 -3.23
CA PRO A 129 7.42 -7.44 -4.24
C PRO A 129 8.59 -7.40 -5.23
N LYS A 130 9.23 -8.56 -5.41
CA LYS A 130 10.21 -8.74 -6.47
C LYS A 130 9.48 -8.71 -7.81
N LYS A 131 10.12 -8.17 -8.84
CA LYS A 131 9.62 -8.23 -10.23
C LYS A 131 9.31 -9.70 -10.55
N PRO A 132 8.15 -10.02 -11.12
CA PRO A 132 7.86 -11.38 -11.56
C PRO A 132 9.00 -11.86 -12.47
N ALA A 133 9.50 -13.08 -12.24
CA ALA A 133 10.31 -13.73 -13.26
C ALA A 133 9.43 -13.85 -14.52
N PRO A 134 9.96 -13.60 -15.73
CA PRO A 134 9.19 -13.74 -16.95
C PRO A 134 8.53 -15.11 -16.96
N GLU A 135 7.21 -15.13 -17.05
CA GLU A 135 6.43 -16.35 -17.10
C GLU A 135 6.90 -17.16 -18.31
N VAL A 136 7.47 -18.33 -18.06
CA VAL A 136 7.86 -19.23 -19.15
C VAL A 136 6.57 -19.78 -19.72
N VAL A 137 6.04 -19.09 -20.74
CA VAL A 137 4.89 -19.55 -21.53
C VAL A 137 5.30 -20.88 -22.15
N ARG A 138 4.83 -21.97 -21.56
CA ARG A 138 4.97 -23.30 -22.16
C ARG A 138 4.00 -23.35 -23.33
N GLU A 139 4.48 -23.13 -24.55
CA GLU A 139 3.71 -23.40 -25.76
C GLU A 139 3.17 -24.83 -25.70
N VAL A 140 1.84 -24.95 -25.59
CA VAL A 140 1.16 -26.23 -25.71
C VAL A 140 1.17 -26.59 -27.20
N ILE A 141 2.15 -27.40 -27.61
CA ILE A 141 2.16 -27.98 -28.96
C ILE A 141 0.99 -28.97 -29.03
N ILE A 142 -0.14 -28.51 -29.59
CA ILE A 142 -1.26 -29.38 -29.91
C ILE A 142 -0.76 -30.32 -31.01
N ARG A 143 -0.43 -31.56 -30.65
CA ARG A 143 -0.23 -32.62 -31.64
C ARG A 143 -1.57 -32.89 -32.29
N GLU A 144 -1.74 -32.42 -33.51
CA GLU A 144 -2.88 -32.75 -34.35
C GLU A 144 -2.97 -34.28 -34.45
N VAL A 145 -4.06 -34.85 -33.95
CA VAL A 145 -4.31 -36.29 -34.00
C VAL A 145 -4.63 -36.63 -35.45
N ALA A 146 -3.72 -37.33 -36.13
CA ALA A 146 -3.95 -37.80 -37.49
C ALA A 146 -5.23 -38.65 -37.55
N PRO A 147 -6.13 -38.42 -38.53
CA PRO A 147 -7.35 -39.20 -38.65
C PRO A 147 -7.02 -40.67 -38.95
N ALA A 148 -7.73 -41.58 -38.26
CA ALA A 148 -7.57 -43.02 -38.45
C ALA A 148 -7.91 -43.41 -39.91
N PRO A 149 -7.14 -44.30 -40.53
CA PRO A 149 -7.42 -44.73 -41.91
C PRO A 149 -8.76 -45.48 -41.98
N ALA A 150 -9.55 -45.17 -43.01
CA ALA A 150 -10.85 -45.78 -43.23
C ALA A 150 -10.72 -47.30 -43.42
N ALA A 151 -11.46 -48.06 -42.60
CA ALA A 151 -11.53 -49.51 -42.72
C ALA A 151 -12.24 -49.88 -44.04
N ARG A 152 -11.49 -50.51 -44.95
CA ARG A 152 -12.02 -50.99 -46.23
C ARG A 152 -12.72 -52.33 -46.00
N ILE A 153 -14.05 -52.30 -45.91
CA ILE A 153 -14.88 -53.51 -45.87
C ILE A 153 -14.82 -54.16 -47.26
N ARG A 154 -14.30 -55.39 -47.34
CA ARG A 154 -14.36 -56.21 -48.56
C ARG A 154 -15.71 -56.93 -48.59
N GLN A 155 -16.45 -56.73 -49.68
CA GLN A 155 -17.58 -57.57 -50.09
C GLN A 155 -17.07 -58.84 -50.77
#